data_AF-A0AAU2LUC9-F1
#
_entry.id   AF-A0AAU2LUC9-F1
#
_cell.length_a   1.000
_cell.length_b   1.000
_cell.length_c   1.000
_cell.angle_alpha   90.00
_cell.angle_beta   90.00
_cell.angle_gamma   90.00
#
_symmetry.space_group_name_H-M   'P 1'
#
loop_
_entity.id
_entity.type
_entity.pdbx_description
1 polymer ?
#
loop_
_entity_poly.entity_id
_entity_poly.type
_entity_poly.pdbx_seq_one_letter_code
_entity_poly.pdbx_strand_id
1 'polypeptide(L)'
;MTVETLPLCAYPECTNHPEAPTPGNPEPRYCAHPDHNALGAFRKFRAKRQQRKDEKRQAAEAKKAARTAPAADALPVERTREAAVEAAMSGMDGSDPRTDLVALISQLSTDLPGYIEELAIITDSAAAEERIRTVTQAAAQRTLDAEQRTALAEEAADMAVAQLDVAKHRFEEEADKIRQEAAQQVADVAFVRAELERYRERVAQLEERLDGVREEADAARRERSEIARQAEQHRCEV
;
A
#
# COMPACT_ATOMS: atom_id res chain seq x y z
N MET A 1 -37.93 -22.34 -7.49
CA MET A 1 -36.50 -22.68 -7.61
C MET A 1 -35.72 -21.45 -7.21
N THR A 2 -35.22 -21.40 -5.96
CA THR A 2 -34.37 -20.30 -5.48
C THR A 2 -32.97 -20.57 -6.00
N VAL A 3 -32.53 -19.78 -6.97
CA VAL A 3 -31.13 -19.79 -7.41
C VAL A 3 -30.34 -19.15 -6.27
N GLU A 4 -29.74 -19.97 -5.41
CA GLU A 4 -28.76 -19.52 -4.44
C GLU A 4 -27.57 -18.95 -5.20
N THR A 5 -27.55 -17.62 -5.37
CA THR A 5 -26.40 -16.91 -5.93
C THR A 5 -25.27 -16.98 -4.92
N LEU A 6 -24.43 -18.00 -5.04
CA LEU A 6 -23.20 -18.13 -4.26
C LEU A 6 -22.38 -16.83 -4.39
N PRO A 7 -21.82 -16.31 -3.28
CA PRO A 7 -21.00 -15.11 -3.32
C PRO A 7 -19.83 -15.29 -4.30
N LEU A 8 -19.48 -14.24 -5.03
CA LEU A 8 -18.31 -14.23 -5.91
C LEU A 8 -17.09 -13.76 -5.14
N CYS A 9 -15.91 -14.24 -5.54
CA CYS A 9 -14.63 -13.79 -5.02
C CYS A 9 -14.52 -12.27 -5.10
N ALA A 10 -14.14 -11.62 -4.00
CA ALA A 10 -13.99 -10.16 -3.94
C ALA A 10 -12.75 -9.62 -4.71
N TYR A 11 -12.05 -10.48 -5.44
CA TYR A 11 -10.91 -10.09 -6.26
C TYR A 11 -11.39 -9.52 -7.61
N PRO A 12 -10.85 -8.38 -8.08
CA PRO A 12 -11.31 -7.75 -9.32
C PRO A 12 -11.27 -8.72 -10.51
N GLU A 13 -12.37 -8.79 -11.26
CA GLU A 13 -12.52 -9.62 -12.47
C GLU A 13 -12.45 -11.14 -12.22
N CYS A 14 -12.50 -11.59 -10.96
CA CYS A 14 -12.59 -13.01 -10.64
C CYS A 14 -14.04 -13.50 -10.63
N THR A 15 -14.31 -14.58 -11.36
CA THR A 15 -15.62 -15.24 -11.42
C THR A 15 -15.72 -16.48 -10.52
N ASN A 16 -14.65 -16.81 -9.79
CA ASN A 16 -14.63 -17.98 -8.90
C ASN A 16 -15.37 -17.69 -7.59
N HIS A 17 -15.90 -18.74 -6.98
CA HIS A 17 -16.53 -18.66 -5.67
C HIS A 17 -15.49 -18.79 -4.54
N PRO A 18 -15.68 -18.10 -3.40
CA PRO A 18 -14.87 -18.32 -2.22
C PRO A 18 -15.06 -19.74 -1.67
N GLU A 19 -14.07 -20.24 -0.95
CA GLU A 19 -14.16 -21.57 -0.33
C GLU A 19 -15.30 -21.61 0.70
N ALA A 20 -15.93 -22.78 0.84
CA ALA A 20 -17.03 -22.96 1.77
C ALA A 20 -16.57 -22.70 3.22
N PRO A 21 -17.40 -22.04 4.04
CA PRO A 21 -17.04 -21.72 5.42
C PRO A 21 -16.83 -23.01 6.23
N THR A 22 -15.63 -23.18 6.79
CA THR A 22 -15.36 -24.20 7.80
C THR A 22 -15.94 -23.77 9.16
N PRO A 23 -16.49 -24.68 9.98
CA PRO A 23 -17.08 -24.34 11.27
C PRO A 23 -16.06 -23.62 12.17
N GLY A 24 -16.36 -22.38 12.56
CA GLY A 24 -15.53 -21.57 13.46
C GLY A 24 -14.69 -20.47 12.81
N ASN A 25 -14.68 -20.35 11.47
CA ASN A 25 -13.99 -19.26 10.77
C ASN A 25 -15.00 -18.33 10.04
N PRO A 26 -14.73 -17.01 9.96
CA PRO A 26 -15.53 -16.10 9.17
C PRO A 26 -15.49 -16.51 7.69
N GLU A 27 -16.60 -16.28 6.98
CA GLU A 27 -16.77 -16.66 5.58
C GLU A 27 -15.62 -16.09 4.70
N PRO A 28 -14.88 -16.94 3.96
CA PRO A 28 -13.77 -16.48 3.13
C PRO A 28 -14.26 -15.48 2.07
N ARG A 29 -13.58 -14.34 1.94
CA ARG A 29 -13.94 -13.32 0.93
C ARG A 29 -13.33 -13.56 -0.44
N TYR A 30 -12.34 -14.45 -0.52
CA TYR A 30 -11.59 -14.74 -1.73
C TYR A 30 -11.57 -16.24 -2.01
N CYS A 31 -11.41 -16.63 -3.27
CA CYS A 31 -11.25 -18.03 -3.66
C CYS A 31 -9.84 -18.56 -3.34
N ALA A 32 -9.65 -19.88 -3.45
CA ALA A 32 -8.41 -20.61 -3.17
C ALA A 32 -7.17 -20.23 -4.02
N HIS A 33 -7.28 -19.20 -4.88
CA HIS A 33 -6.19 -18.83 -5.77
C HIS A 33 -5.12 -18.06 -4.98
N PRO A 34 -3.83 -18.41 -5.08
CA PRO A 34 -2.76 -17.84 -4.24
C PRO A 34 -2.65 -16.31 -4.37
N ASP A 35 -2.98 -15.78 -5.55
CA ASP A 35 -2.97 -14.34 -5.84
C ASP A 35 -4.27 -13.60 -5.43
N HIS A 36 -5.33 -14.34 -5.11
CA HIS A 36 -6.62 -13.77 -4.74
C HIS A 36 -6.70 -13.63 -3.23
N ASN A 37 -5.98 -12.64 -2.74
CA ASN A 37 -5.98 -12.26 -1.33
C ASN A 37 -6.12 -10.73 -1.20
N ALA A 38 -6.32 -10.26 0.04
CA ALA A 38 -6.52 -8.84 0.32
C ALA A 38 -5.36 -7.95 -0.17
N LEU A 39 -4.12 -8.44 -0.07
CA LEU A 39 -2.93 -7.70 -0.51
C LEU A 39 -2.83 -7.64 -2.04
N GLY A 40 -3.15 -8.73 -2.73
CA GLY A 40 -3.20 -8.79 -4.20
C GLY A 40 -4.25 -7.84 -4.76
N ALA A 41 -5.45 -7.82 -4.17
CA ALA A 41 -6.51 -6.90 -4.55
C ALA A 41 -6.07 -5.43 -4.33
N PHE A 42 -5.48 -5.13 -3.16
CA PHE A 42 -5.00 -3.78 -2.85
C PHE A 42 -3.92 -3.28 -3.81
N ARG A 43 -2.96 -4.15 -4.19
CA ARG A 43 -1.92 -3.83 -5.20
C ARG A 43 -2.55 -3.48 -6.55
N LYS A 44 -3.54 -4.25 -7.02
CA LYS A 44 -4.25 -3.97 -8.28
C LYS A 44 -5.06 -2.67 -8.22
N PHE A 45 -5.75 -2.38 -7.12
CA PHE A 45 -6.46 -1.11 -6.96
C PHE A 45 -5.51 0.09 -6.97
N ARG A 46 -4.34 -0.03 -6.32
CA ARG A 46 -3.31 1.02 -6.34
C ARG A 46 -2.77 1.23 -7.75
N ALA A 47 -2.48 0.16 -8.49
CA ALA A 47 -2.02 0.24 -9.88
C ALA A 47 -3.07 0.91 -10.79
N LYS A 48 -4.35 0.53 -10.68
CA LYS A 48 -5.45 1.12 -11.45
C LYS A 48 -5.69 2.59 -11.11
N ARG A 49 -5.52 2.97 -9.83
CA ARG A 49 -5.58 4.38 -9.40
C ARG A 49 -4.43 5.20 -9.97
N GLN A 50 -3.24 4.61 -10.04
CA GLN A 50 -2.06 5.25 -10.63
C GLN A 50 -2.25 5.44 -12.14
N GLN A 51 -2.70 4.42 -12.87
CA GLN A 51 -3.05 4.52 -14.28
C GLN A 51 -4.04 5.66 -14.56
N ARG A 52 -5.14 5.74 -13.82
CA ARG A 52 -6.12 6.84 -13.96
C ARG A 52 -5.53 8.22 -13.68
N LYS A 53 -4.58 8.30 -12.74
CA LYS A 53 -3.89 9.56 -12.42
C LYS A 53 -2.96 9.98 -13.56
N ASP A 54 -2.27 9.02 -14.16
CA ASP A 54 -1.36 9.25 -15.27
C ASP A 54 -2.12 9.55 -16.57
N GLU A 55 -3.22 8.86 -16.86
CA GLU A 55 -4.16 9.19 -17.94
C GLU A 55 -4.72 10.61 -17.78
N LYS A 56 -5.11 11.01 -16.56
CA LYS A 56 -5.59 12.38 -16.29
C LYS A 56 -4.50 13.43 -16.50
N ARG A 57 -3.24 13.11 -16.16
CA ARG A 57 -2.08 13.99 -16.41
C ARG A 57 -1.81 14.12 -17.90
N GLN A 58 -1.78 13.01 -18.64
CA GLN A 58 -1.60 13.00 -20.09
C GLN A 58 -2.72 13.75 -20.81
N ALA A 59 -3.98 13.60 -20.38
CA ALA A 59 -5.11 14.36 -20.93
C ALA A 59 -4.98 15.87 -20.62
N ALA A 60 -4.43 16.25 -19.47
CA ALA A 60 -4.18 17.65 -19.14
C ALA A 60 -3.01 18.24 -19.94
N GLU A 61 -1.95 17.45 -20.17
CA GLU A 61 -0.81 17.84 -21.01
C GLU A 61 -1.20 17.96 -22.49
N ALA A 62 -1.99 17.01 -23.02
CA ALA A 62 -2.55 17.11 -24.36
C ALA A 62 -3.45 18.35 -24.53
N LYS A 63 -4.26 18.69 -23.52
CA LYS A 63 -5.07 19.92 -23.51
C LYS A 63 -4.21 21.19 -23.43
N LYS A 64 -3.08 21.17 -22.73
CA LYS A 64 -2.12 22.29 -22.71
C LYS A 64 -1.41 22.45 -24.05
N ALA A 65 -0.98 21.35 -24.67
CA ALA A 65 -0.35 21.35 -25.99
C ALA A 65 -1.30 21.82 -27.10
N ALA A 66 -2.60 21.49 -27.01
CA ALA A 66 -3.63 21.98 -27.92
C ALA A 66 -3.94 23.47 -27.76
N ARG A 67 -3.56 24.09 -26.64
CA ARG A 67 -3.80 25.52 -26.34
C ARG A 67 -2.68 26.45 -26.84
N THR A 68 -1.69 25.92 -27.56
CA THR A 68 -0.51 26.65 -28.09
C THR A 68 -0.47 26.78 -29.63
N ALA A 69 -1.60 26.63 -30.32
CA ALA A 69 -1.75 27.02 -31.74
C ALA A 69 -2.70 28.24 -31.86
N PRO A 70 -2.41 29.25 -32.71
CA PRO A 70 -3.31 30.37 -32.89
C PRO A 70 -4.38 30.02 -33.95
N ALA A 71 -5.66 30.18 -33.60
CA ALA A 71 -6.70 30.29 -34.62
C ALA A 71 -7.88 31.11 -34.07
N ALA A 72 -8.27 32.06 -34.91
CA ALA A 72 -9.39 32.97 -34.83
C ALA A 72 -10.75 32.26 -34.85
N ASP A 73 -11.76 33.04 -34.43
CA ASP A 73 -13.17 33.03 -34.81
C ASP A 73 -13.97 31.72 -34.81
N ALA A 74 -15.04 31.70 -34.02
CA ALA A 74 -16.40 31.89 -34.54
C ALA A 74 -17.46 31.60 -33.45
N LEU A 75 -18.31 32.59 -33.16
CA LEU A 75 -19.69 32.32 -32.74
C LEU A 75 -20.46 31.78 -33.96
N PRO A 76 -21.52 30.94 -33.81
CA PRO A 76 -22.85 31.55 -33.71
C PRO A 76 -23.86 30.73 -32.89
N VAL A 77 -24.67 31.40 -32.07
CA VAL A 77 -25.99 30.87 -31.64
C VAL A 77 -27.03 31.96 -31.92
N GLU A 78 -27.32 32.12 -33.22
CA GLU A 78 -28.52 32.77 -33.75
C GLU A 78 -29.45 31.63 -34.19
N ARG A 79 -30.39 31.20 -33.33
CA ARG A 79 -31.45 30.28 -33.76
C ARG A 79 -32.66 30.23 -32.83
N THR A 80 -33.32 31.34 -32.55
CA THR A 80 -34.71 31.34 -32.05
C THR A 80 -35.40 32.69 -32.31
N ARG A 81 -35.47 33.15 -33.56
CA ARG A 81 -36.38 34.27 -33.89
C ARG A 81 -37.20 34.11 -35.17
N GLU A 82 -36.85 33.17 -36.04
CA GLU A 82 -37.59 32.94 -37.30
C GLU A 82 -38.84 32.05 -37.12
N ALA A 83 -38.92 31.22 -36.08
CA ALA A 83 -40.09 30.34 -35.85
C ALA A 83 -41.32 31.05 -35.23
N ALA A 84 -41.16 32.27 -34.69
CA ALA A 84 -42.27 33.02 -34.11
C ALA A 84 -43.02 33.88 -35.14
N VAL A 85 -42.41 34.18 -36.29
CA VAL A 85 -43.02 35.05 -37.32
C VAL A 85 -43.84 34.22 -38.33
N GLU A 86 -43.46 32.98 -38.62
CA GLU A 86 -44.23 32.11 -39.53
C GLU A 86 -45.55 31.59 -38.93
N ALA A 87 -45.64 31.43 -37.61
CA ALA A 87 -46.88 31.00 -36.95
C ALA A 87 -47.94 32.12 -36.86
N ALA A 88 -47.55 33.39 -37.00
CA ALA A 88 -48.45 34.53 -36.88
C ALA A 88 -49.15 34.93 -38.20
N MET A 89 -48.75 34.36 -39.35
CA MET A 89 -49.30 34.76 -40.66
C MET A 89 -50.25 33.75 -41.32
N SER A 90 -50.52 32.60 -40.69
CA SER A 90 -51.40 31.55 -41.25
C SER A 90 -52.75 31.41 -40.53
N GLY A 91 -53.32 32.51 -40.05
CA GLY A 91 -54.59 32.50 -39.34
C GLY A 91 -55.35 33.83 -39.38
N MET A 92 -55.48 34.46 -40.56
CA MET A 92 -56.39 35.61 -40.75
C MET A 92 -57.67 35.16 -41.47
N ASP A 93 -58.50 34.41 -40.74
CA ASP A 93 -59.93 34.33 -41.03
C ASP A 93 -60.57 35.65 -40.58
N GLY A 94 -60.93 36.52 -41.54
CA GLY A 94 -62.00 37.51 -41.39
C GLY A 94 -61.93 38.54 -40.25
N SER A 95 -60.75 38.84 -39.70
CA SER A 95 -60.53 39.87 -38.68
C SER A 95 -59.84 41.09 -39.30
N ASP A 96 -60.32 42.30 -39.01
CA ASP A 96 -59.66 43.54 -39.43
C ASP A 96 -58.23 43.54 -38.85
N PRO A 97 -57.15 43.66 -39.65
CA PRO A 97 -55.76 43.64 -39.17
C PRO A 97 -55.50 44.66 -38.06
N ARG A 98 -56.30 45.72 -38.00
CA ARG A 98 -56.27 46.71 -36.93
C ARG A 98 -56.73 46.13 -35.58
N THR A 99 -57.69 45.21 -35.60
CA THR A 99 -58.23 44.56 -34.41
C THR A 99 -57.25 43.54 -33.84
N ASP A 100 -56.58 42.77 -34.71
CA ASP A 100 -55.53 41.83 -34.29
C ASP A 100 -54.31 42.56 -33.71
N LEU A 101 -53.93 43.69 -34.29
CA LEU A 101 -52.88 44.55 -33.75
C LEU A 101 -53.26 45.09 -32.36
N VAL A 102 -54.51 45.52 -32.17
CA VAL A 102 -55.00 46.02 -30.87
C VAL A 102 -55.06 44.90 -29.83
N ALA A 103 -55.44 43.68 -30.22
CA ALA A 103 -55.43 42.51 -29.35
C ALA A 103 -54.01 42.17 -28.89
N LEU A 104 -53.03 42.17 -29.81
CA LEU A 104 -51.62 41.91 -29.49
C LEU A 104 -51.03 43.01 -28.60
N ILE A 105 -51.32 44.28 -28.87
CA ILE A 105 -50.89 45.41 -28.02
C ILE A 105 -51.50 45.30 -26.62
N SER A 106 -52.78 44.94 -26.53
CA SER A 106 -53.46 44.76 -25.25
C SER A 106 -52.83 43.62 -24.47
N GLN A 107 -52.60 42.46 -25.10
CA GLN A 107 -51.96 41.31 -24.49
C GLN A 107 -50.53 41.64 -24.01
N LEU A 108 -49.71 42.26 -24.87
CA LEU A 108 -48.38 42.74 -24.49
C LEU A 108 -48.43 43.71 -23.32
N SER A 109 -49.42 44.61 -23.26
CA SER A 109 -49.54 45.56 -22.15
C SER A 109 -49.89 44.90 -20.81
N THR A 110 -50.61 43.78 -20.83
CA THR A 110 -50.88 42.95 -19.64
C THR A 110 -49.67 42.13 -19.20
N ASP A 111 -48.90 41.61 -20.15
CA ASP A 111 -47.81 40.67 -19.85
C ASP A 111 -46.47 41.40 -19.56
N LEU A 112 -46.27 42.61 -20.10
CA LEU A 112 -45.03 43.39 -19.95
C LEU A 112 -44.65 43.70 -18.49
N PRO A 113 -45.57 44.09 -17.58
CA PRO A 113 -45.23 44.31 -16.18
C PRO A 113 -44.70 43.05 -15.49
N GLY A 114 -45.29 41.88 -15.78
CA GLY A 114 -44.81 40.60 -15.27
C GLY A 114 -43.40 40.26 -15.75
N TYR A 115 -43.12 40.47 -17.05
CA TYR A 115 -41.78 40.29 -17.60
C TYR A 115 -40.74 41.24 -16.99
N ILE A 116 -41.12 42.48 -16.65
CA ILE A 116 -40.23 43.45 -16.00
C ILE A 116 -39.88 43.00 -14.57
N GLU A 117 -40.85 42.46 -13.83
CA GLU A 117 -40.63 41.90 -12.48
C GLU A 117 -39.73 40.66 -12.52
N GLU A 118 -39.96 39.73 -13.45
CA GLU A 118 -39.11 38.55 -13.64
C GLU A 118 -37.68 38.94 -14.03
N LEU A 119 -37.52 39.91 -14.93
CA LEU A 119 -36.21 40.43 -15.27
C LEU A 119 -35.54 41.09 -14.06
N ALA A 120 -36.26 41.84 -13.23
CA ALA A 120 -35.70 42.46 -12.03
C ALA A 120 -35.18 41.42 -11.01
N ILE A 121 -35.87 40.28 -10.87
CA ILE A 121 -35.43 39.17 -10.00
C ILE A 121 -34.18 38.47 -10.58
N ILE A 122 -34.15 38.25 -11.89
CA ILE A 122 -33.01 37.60 -12.57
C ILE A 122 -31.80 38.53 -12.66
N THR A 123 -32.02 39.85 -12.73
CA THR A 123 -30.98 40.88 -12.85
C THR A 123 -30.63 41.60 -11.56
N ASP A 124 -31.03 41.08 -10.39
CA ASP A 124 -30.49 41.58 -9.11
C ASP A 124 -28.99 41.22 -9.00
N SER A 125 -28.19 42.08 -9.63
CA SER A 125 -26.75 41.98 -9.73
C SER A 125 -26.10 42.11 -8.37
N ALA A 126 -26.69 42.88 -7.45
CA ALA A 126 -26.19 43.02 -6.09
C ALA A 126 -26.32 41.70 -5.30
N ALA A 127 -27.47 41.02 -5.39
CA ALA A 127 -27.66 39.71 -4.78
C ALA A 127 -26.83 38.62 -5.45
N ALA A 128 -26.56 38.70 -6.75
CA ALA A 128 -25.65 37.80 -7.45
C ALA A 128 -24.19 38.00 -7.01
N GLU A 129 -23.71 39.24 -6.95
CA GLU A 129 -22.37 39.58 -6.50
C GLU A 129 -22.11 39.14 -5.06
N GLU A 130 -23.07 39.32 -4.15
CA GLU A 130 -22.90 38.92 -2.75
C GLU A 130 -22.83 37.39 -2.59
N ARG A 131 -23.61 36.64 -3.39
CA ARG A 131 -23.48 35.18 -3.46
C ARG A 131 -22.12 34.75 -4.00
N ILE A 132 -21.61 35.42 -5.04
CA ILE A 132 -20.28 35.16 -5.59
C ILE A 132 -19.20 35.45 -4.54
N ARG A 133 -19.28 36.58 -3.82
CA ARG A 133 -18.33 36.91 -2.74
C ARG A 133 -18.35 35.85 -1.66
N THR A 134 -19.54 35.45 -1.18
CA THR A 134 -19.68 34.43 -0.15
C THR A 134 -19.07 33.09 -0.58
N VAL A 135 -19.39 32.62 -1.79
CA VAL A 135 -18.84 31.37 -2.32
C VAL A 135 -17.32 31.47 -2.52
N THR A 136 -16.83 32.61 -2.98
CA THR A 136 -15.39 32.85 -3.18
C THR A 136 -14.64 32.84 -1.85
N GLN A 137 -15.17 33.50 -0.81
CA GLN A 137 -14.60 33.48 0.53
C GLN A 137 -14.61 32.07 1.12
N ALA A 138 -15.73 31.35 1.00
CA ALA A 138 -15.83 29.96 1.46
C ALA A 138 -14.91 29.01 0.68
N ALA A 139 -14.65 29.27 -0.60
CA ALA A 139 -13.68 28.52 -1.39
C ALA A 139 -12.25 28.82 -0.95
N ALA A 140 -11.90 30.10 -0.75
CA ALA A 140 -10.59 30.51 -0.26
C ALA A 140 -10.29 29.89 1.11
N GLN A 141 -11.26 29.92 2.04
CA GLN A 141 -11.11 29.32 3.36
C GLN A 141 -10.87 27.81 3.26
N ARG A 142 -11.64 27.09 2.43
CA ARG A 142 -11.45 25.65 2.22
C ARG A 142 -10.07 25.30 1.67
N THR A 143 -9.51 26.16 0.81
CA THR A 143 -8.14 25.98 0.28
C THR A 143 -7.12 26.17 1.39
N LEU A 144 -7.22 27.24 2.19
CA LEU A 144 -6.33 27.47 3.32
C LEU A 144 -6.38 26.33 4.34
N ASP A 145 -7.59 25.85 4.68
CA ASP A 145 -7.75 24.71 5.60
C ASP A 145 -7.20 23.40 5.02
N ALA A 146 -7.23 23.24 3.69
CA ALA A 146 -6.61 22.10 3.03
C ALA A 146 -5.08 22.20 3.07
N GLU A 147 -4.53 23.38 2.80
CA GLU A 147 -3.08 23.66 2.85
C GLU A 147 -2.50 23.45 4.25
N GLN A 148 -3.20 23.93 5.29
CA GLN A 148 -2.80 23.70 6.68
C GLN A 148 -2.80 22.21 7.03
N ARG A 149 -3.82 21.46 6.61
CA ARG A 149 -3.86 20.01 6.83
C ARG A 149 -2.76 19.28 6.08
N THR A 150 -2.40 19.72 4.86
CA THR A 150 -1.28 19.12 4.13
C THR A 150 0.05 19.44 4.81
N ALA A 151 0.27 20.67 5.26
CA ALA A 151 1.49 21.06 5.96
C ALA A 151 1.69 20.25 7.25
N LEU A 152 0.64 20.10 8.07
CA LEU A 152 0.69 19.27 9.28
C LEU A 152 0.94 17.79 8.96
N ALA A 153 0.39 17.28 7.85
CA ALA A 153 0.61 15.90 7.42
C ALA A 153 2.04 15.68 6.92
N GLU A 154 2.63 16.66 6.24
CA GLU A 154 4.03 16.65 5.80
C GLU A 154 4.98 16.66 6.99
N GLU A 155 4.77 17.56 7.96
CA GLU A 155 5.56 17.60 9.19
C GLU A 155 5.48 16.29 9.97
N ALA A 156 4.27 15.73 10.11
CA ALA A 156 4.08 14.43 10.75
C ALA A 156 4.79 13.29 9.99
N ALA A 157 4.83 13.35 8.66
CA ALA A 157 5.54 12.37 7.85
C ALA A 157 7.06 12.49 8.03
N ASP A 158 7.60 13.71 8.04
CA ASP A 158 9.02 13.97 8.26
C ASP A 158 9.46 13.49 9.65
N MET A 159 8.65 13.76 10.68
CA MET A 159 8.88 13.23 12.02
C MET A 159 8.88 11.70 12.05
N ALA A 160 7.94 11.06 11.34
CA ALA A 160 7.87 9.60 11.26
C ALA A 160 9.08 9.00 10.54
N VAL A 161 9.57 9.64 9.48
CA VAL A 161 10.80 9.23 8.77
C VAL A 161 12.01 9.38 9.69
N ALA A 162 12.15 10.51 10.38
CA ALA A 162 13.25 10.71 11.32
C ALA A 162 13.26 9.66 12.45
N GLN A 163 12.08 9.31 12.99
CA GLN A 163 11.95 8.23 13.97
C GLN A 163 12.34 6.87 13.39
N LEU A 164 11.95 6.58 12.15
CA LEU A 164 12.31 5.36 11.46
C LEU A 164 13.83 5.27 11.26
N ASP A 165 14.49 6.36 10.86
CA ASP A 165 15.94 6.39 10.65
C ASP A 165 16.69 6.15 11.97
N VAL A 166 16.25 6.77 13.07
CA VAL A 166 16.81 6.53 14.40
C VAL A 166 16.62 5.07 14.82
N ALA A 167 15.43 4.50 14.61
CA ALA A 167 15.17 3.11 14.93
C ALA A 167 16.05 2.16 14.10
N LYS A 168 16.18 2.44 12.79
CA LYS A 168 17.02 1.67 11.88
C LYS A 168 18.49 1.69 12.31
N HIS A 169 19.02 2.86 12.65
CA HIS A 169 20.40 2.98 13.14
C HIS A 169 20.63 2.14 14.40
N ARG A 170 19.71 2.21 15.38
CA ARG A 170 19.80 1.39 16.60
C ARG A 170 19.76 -0.11 16.29
N PHE A 171 18.89 -0.54 15.38
CA PHE A 171 18.86 -1.94 14.96
C PHE A 171 20.15 -2.39 14.27
N GLU A 172 20.76 -1.52 13.45
CA GLU A 172 22.05 -1.81 12.82
C GLU A 172 23.16 -1.95 13.85
N GLU A 173 23.24 -1.04 14.84
CA GLU A 173 24.19 -1.11 15.94
C GLU A 173 24.01 -2.37 16.81
N GLU A 174 22.77 -2.70 17.16
CA GLU A 174 22.46 -3.92 17.93
C GLU A 174 22.79 -5.18 17.13
N ALA A 175 22.51 -5.20 15.82
CA ALA A 175 22.84 -6.32 14.95
C ALA A 175 24.35 -6.50 14.78
N ASP A 176 25.11 -5.40 14.68
CA ASP A 176 26.58 -5.43 14.67
C ASP A 176 27.12 -5.97 16.00
N LYS A 177 26.57 -5.51 17.13
CA LYS A 177 26.96 -5.98 18.46
C LYS A 177 26.71 -7.48 18.63
N ILE A 178 25.52 -7.97 18.25
CA ILE A 178 25.19 -9.40 18.31
C ILE A 178 26.13 -10.21 17.42
N ARG A 179 26.47 -9.71 16.21
CA ARG A 179 27.43 -10.38 15.32
C ARG A 179 28.82 -10.48 15.94
N GLN A 180 29.29 -9.41 16.60
CA GLN A 180 30.57 -9.42 17.31
C GLN A 180 30.57 -10.37 18.50
N GLU A 181 29.53 -10.34 19.33
CA GLU A 181 29.38 -11.24 20.48
C GLU A 181 29.33 -12.71 20.03
N ALA A 182 28.57 -13.01 18.98
CA ALA A 182 28.51 -14.36 18.42
C ALA A 182 29.87 -14.81 17.86
N ALA A 183 30.60 -13.92 17.16
CA ALA A 183 31.94 -14.23 16.67
C ALA A 183 32.91 -14.53 17.82
N GLN A 184 32.83 -13.77 18.91
CA GLN A 184 33.64 -14.02 20.11
C GLN A 184 33.29 -15.37 20.74
N GLN A 185 32.00 -15.68 20.93
CA GLN A 185 31.57 -16.97 21.48
C GLN A 185 32.04 -18.16 20.64
N VAL A 186 31.98 -18.04 19.30
CA VAL A 186 32.50 -19.09 18.40
C VAL A 186 34.02 -19.24 18.56
N ALA A 187 34.75 -18.14 18.70
CA ALA A 187 36.19 -18.18 18.94
C ALA A 187 36.54 -18.84 20.29
N ASP A 188 35.81 -18.49 21.35
CA ASP A 188 35.99 -19.07 22.69
C ASP A 188 35.71 -20.57 22.70
N VAL A 189 34.62 -21.01 22.04
CA VAL A 189 34.29 -22.43 21.89
C VAL A 189 35.36 -23.18 21.08
N ALA A 190 35.86 -22.57 20.01
CA ALA A 190 36.94 -23.16 19.22
C ALA A 190 38.23 -23.31 20.04
N PHE A 191 38.55 -22.32 20.87
CA PHE A 191 39.69 -22.38 21.79
C PHE A 191 39.54 -23.52 22.81
N VAL A 192 38.39 -23.60 23.50
CA VAL A 192 38.12 -24.67 24.48
C VAL A 192 38.16 -26.04 23.82
N ARG A 193 37.64 -26.18 22.60
CA ARG A 193 37.71 -27.44 21.85
C ARG A 193 39.16 -27.85 21.58
N ALA A 194 40.01 -26.92 21.14
CA ALA A 194 41.42 -27.19 20.91
C ALA A 194 42.15 -27.58 22.20
N GLU A 195 41.83 -26.94 23.34
CA GLU A 195 42.38 -27.34 24.63
C GLU A 195 41.93 -28.76 25.04
N LEU A 196 40.66 -29.09 24.87
CA LEU A 196 40.14 -30.42 25.16
C LEU A 196 40.81 -31.50 24.31
N GLU A 197 41.08 -31.22 23.04
CA GLU A 197 41.84 -32.12 22.17
C GLU A 197 43.26 -32.35 22.71
N ARG A 198 43.97 -31.30 23.14
CA ARG A 198 45.29 -31.44 23.81
C ARG A 198 45.22 -32.19 25.13
N TYR A 199 44.16 -32.03 25.92
CA TYR A 199 43.97 -32.81 27.14
C TYR A 199 43.73 -34.29 26.83
N ARG A 200 42.91 -34.60 25.81
CA ARG A 200 42.68 -35.98 25.36
C ARG A 200 43.98 -36.64 24.89
N GLU A 201 44.80 -35.94 24.12
CA GLU A 201 46.12 -36.44 23.69
C GLU A 201 47.03 -36.73 24.87
N ARG A 202 47.11 -35.81 25.85
CA ARG A 202 47.91 -36.04 27.06
C ARG A 202 47.40 -37.21 27.89
N VAL A 203 46.08 -37.37 28.00
CA VAL A 203 45.50 -38.52 28.71
C VAL A 203 45.86 -39.82 27.99
N ALA A 204 45.72 -39.88 26.66
CA ALA A 204 46.09 -41.06 25.87
C ALA A 204 47.58 -41.43 26.07
N GLN A 205 48.49 -40.44 26.07
CA GLN A 205 49.91 -40.67 26.35
C GLN A 205 50.16 -41.19 27.78
N LEU A 206 49.40 -40.70 28.77
CA LEU A 206 49.51 -41.18 30.14
C LEU A 206 48.97 -42.61 30.29
N GLU A 207 47.89 -42.94 29.60
CA GLU A 207 47.33 -44.30 29.56
C GLU A 207 48.33 -45.28 28.95
N GLU A 208 48.94 -44.95 27.80
CA GLU A 208 49.98 -45.78 27.17
C GLU A 208 51.17 -46.00 28.12
N ARG A 209 51.62 -44.95 28.81
CA ARG A 209 52.70 -45.06 29.81
C ARG A 209 52.31 -45.94 31.00
N LEU A 210 51.06 -45.86 31.45
CA LEU A 210 50.57 -46.71 32.55
C LEU A 210 50.50 -48.17 32.13
N ASP A 211 50.08 -48.46 30.90
CA ASP A 211 50.06 -49.82 30.38
C ASP A 211 51.48 -50.37 30.22
N GLY A 212 52.43 -49.57 29.73
CA GLY A 212 53.85 -49.95 29.72
C GLY A 212 54.39 -50.30 31.11
N VAL A 213 54.10 -49.46 32.13
CA VAL A 213 54.50 -49.75 33.52
C VAL A 213 53.85 -51.03 34.07
N ARG A 214 52.61 -51.33 33.69
CA ARG A 214 51.94 -52.59 34.08
C ARG A 214 52.63 -53.79 33.45
N GLU A 215 52.96 -53.72 32.17
CA GLU A 215 53.68 -54.78 31.45
C GLU A 215 55.07 -55.02 32.04
N GLU A 216 55.82 -53.96 32.35
CA GLU A 216 57.12 -54.04 33.03
C GLU A 216 56.99 -54.69 34.42
N ALA A 217 55.97 -54.29 35.19
CA ALA A 217 55.73 -54.88 36.51
C ALA A 217 55.37 -56.37 36.41
N ASP A 218 54.60 -56.78 35.39
CA ASP A 218 54.27 -58.18 35.12
C ASP A 218 55.47 -58.98 34.62
N ALA A 219 56.32 -58.40 33.78
CA ALA A 219 57.60 -59.01 33.38
C ALA A 219 58.49 -59.25 34.60
N ALA A 220 58.70 -58.23 35.45
CA ALA A 220 59.48 -58.36 36.67
C ALA A 220 58.89 -59.37 37.66
N ARG A 221 57.55 -59.49 37.75
CA ARG A 221 56.89 -60.55 38.53
C ARG A 221 57.21 -61.95 37.98
N ARG A 222 57.18 -62.14 36.66
CA ARG A 222 57.52 -63.40 36.00
C ARG A 222 58.98 -63.77 36.23
N GLU A 223 59.91 -62.86 35.98
CA GLU A 223 61.34 -63.07 36.20
C GLU A 223 61.65 -63.44 37.67
N ARG A 224 61.08 -62.73 38.64
CA ARG A 224 61.23 -63.07 40.07
C ARG A 224 60.71 -64.48 40.39
N SER A 225 59.60 -64.88 39.78
CA SER A 225 59.02 -66.22 39.98
C SER A 225 59.89 -67.31 39.36
N GLU A 226 60.48 -67.05 38.19
CA GLU A 226 61.43 -67.96 37.54
C GLU A 226 62.70 -68.14 38.35
N ILE A 227 63.29 -67.05 38.85
CA ILE A 227 64.46 -67.07 39.73
C ILE A 227 64.15 -67.86 41.01
N ALA A 228 62.98 -67.63 41.62
CA ALA A 228 62.56 -68.37 42.81
C ALA A 228 62.44 -69.87 42.53
N ARG A 229 61.85 -70.26 41.39
CA ARG A 229 61.74 -71.67 40.98
C ARG A 229 63.11 -72.31 40.74
N GLN A 230 64.04 -71.61 40.08
CA GLN A 230 65.40 -72.10 39.88
C GLN A 230 66.13 -72.32 41.22
N ALA A 231 65.97 -71.38 42.17
CA ALA A 231 66.55 -71.52 43.51
C ALA A 231 65.98 -72.73 44.28
N GLU A 232 64.67 -73.01 44.16
CA GLU A 232 64.04 -74.20 44.75
C GLU A 232 64.55 -75.51 44.12
N GLN A 233 64.72 -75.55 42.80
CA GLN A 233 65.29 -76.70 42.09
C GLN A 233 66.71 -77.00 42.57
N HIS A 234 67.57 -75.99 42.61
CA HIS A 234 68.93 -76.14 43.13
C HIS A 234 68.98 -76.59 44.59
N ARG A 235 67.96 -76.27 45.40
CA ARG A 235 67.86 -76.72 46.80
C ARG A 235 67.46 -78.19 46.94
N CYS A 236 66.74 -78.74 45.97
CA CYS A 236 66.29 -80.14 45.99
C CYS A 236 67.32 -81.11 45.37
N GLU A 237 68.31 -80.60 44.64
CA GLU A 237 69.36 -81.38 43.97
C GLU A 237 70.63 -81.59 44.82
N VAL A 238 70.69 -81.01 46.02
CA VAL A 238 71.76 -81.17 47.02
C VAL A 238 71.30 -82.06 48.16
#